data_AF-A0A2E7SF74-F1
#
_entry.id   AF-A0A2E7SF74-F1
#
_cell.length_a   1.000
_cell.length_b   1.000
_cell.length_c   1.000
_cell.angle_alpha   90.00
_cell.angle_beta   90.00
_cell.angle_gamma   90.00
#
_symmetry.space_group_name_H-M   'P 1'
#
loop_
_entity.id
_entity.type
_entity.pdbx_description
1 polymer ?
#
loop_
_entity_poly.entity_id
_entity_poly.type
_entity_poly.pdbx_seq_one_letter_code
_entity_poly.pdbx_strand_id
1 'polypeptide(L)'
;FGVAKFLEDPDTNIKHIAATFKEAAKIAADHGERLAAEGEVCWAGLHSWKASLALMEEVGMPESLGFQADLAHTYTFMLGYNAPDDALLKKDHTEEEFWAAYETVTDKLRPWTIDFHVAQNDGEVHGAGDHDKTGKHCPADDPNGKLDITRCSGYWLKDASDRGIEHICWDGCMFPNTTLENPNTWNTILKAMIDVRDAHS
;
A
#
# COMPACT_ATOMS: atom_id res chain seq x y z
N PHE A 1 -14.75 12.47 -10.45
CA PHE A 1 -13.36 11.99 -10.35
C PHE A 1 -13.36 10.75 -9.44
N GLY A 2 -12.22 10.14 -9.14
CA GLY A 2 -12.13 8.98 -8.24
C GLY A 2 -12.55 7.64 -8.88
N VAL A 3 -12.62 6.59 -8.06
CA VAL A 3 -12.81 5.20 -8.49
C VAL A 3 -14.12 4.97 -9.25
N ALA A 4 -15.24 5.55 -8.79
CA ALA A 4 -16.52 5.40 -9.47
C ALA A 4 -16.48 5.88 -10.93
N LYS A 5 -15.79 7.01 -11.18
CA LYS A 5 -15.63 7.55 -12.54
C LYS A 5 -14.67 6.71 -13.38
N PHE A 6 -13.62 6.18 -12.75
CA PHE A 6 -12.68 5.25 -13.40
C PHE A 6 -13.40 4.01 -13.94
N LEU A 7 -14.32 3.44 -13.16
CA LEU A 7 -15.06 2.22 -13.51
C LEU A 7 -16.09 2.38 -14.64
N GLU A 8 -16.41 3.60 -15.08
CA GLU A 8 -17.28 3.81 -16.24
C GLU A 8 -16.65 3.37 -17.56
N ASP A 9 -15.31 3.45 -17.66
CA ASP A 9 -14.51 2.99 -18.81
C ASP A 9 -13.07 2.66 -18.35
N PRO A 10 -12.88 1.56 -17.61
CA PRO A 10 -11.61 1.27 -16.96
C PRO A 10 -10.45 1.11 -17.96
N ASP A 11 -10.70 0.52 -19.13
CA ASP A 11 -9.70 0.28 -20.17
C ASP A 11 -9.17 1.57 -20.80
N THR A 12 -10.03 2.57 -20.99
CA THR A 12 -9.62 3.89 -21.47
C THR A 12 -9.01 4.73 -20.33
N ASN A 13 -9.64 4.70 -19.15
CA ASN A 13 -9.22 5.53 -18.03
C ASN A 13 -7.85 5.13 -17.49
N ILE A 14 -7.52 3.83 -17.44
CA ILE A 14 -6.19 3.38 -17.01
C ILE A 14 -5.09 3.89 -17.96
N LYS A 15 -5.35 3.98 -19.27
CA LYS A 15 -4.40 4.52 -20.25
C LYS A 15 -4.14 6.01 -20.06
N HIS A 16 -5.18 6.78 -19.71
CA HIS A 16 -5.03 8.20 -19.39
C HIS A 16 -4.20 8.43 -18.12
N ILE A 17 -4.45 7.62 -17.08
CA ILE A 17 -3.68 7.66 -15.83
C ILE A 17 -2.23 7.26 -16.11
N ALA A 18 -2.02 6.15 -16.83
CA ALA A 18 -0.69 5.68 -17.20
C ALA A 18 0.08 6.69 -18.05
N ALA A 19 -0.57 7.42 -18.97
CA ALA A 19 0.07 8.49 -19.72
C ALA A 19 0.61 9.59 -18.80
N THR A 20 -0.12 9.92 -17.73
CA THR A 20 0.34 10.90 -16.72
C THR A 20 1.54 10.36 -15.95
N PHE A 21 1.48 9.11 -15.48
CA PHE A 21 2.61 8.47 -14.81
C PHE A 21 3.83 8.30 -15.71
N LYS A 22 3.66 8.06 -17.02
CA LYS A 22 4.76 8.03 -18.00
C LYS A 22 5.51 9.36 -18.04
N GLU A 23 4.81 10.48 -18.10
CA GLU A 23 5.47 11.79 -18.07
C GLU A 23 6.17 12.06 -16.73
N ALA A 24 5.55 11.69 -15.61
CA ALA A 24 6.16 11.84 -14.29
C ALA A 24 7.41 10.95 -14.10
N ALA A 25 7.36 9.71 -14.59
CA ALA A 25 8.49 8.77 -14.55
C ALA A 25 9.66 9.24 -15.43
N LYS A 26 9.39 9.85 -16.60
CA LYS A 26 10.44 10.49 -17.42
C LYS A 26 11.12 11.63 -16.66
N ILE A 27 10.34 12.48 -15.99
CA ILE A 27 10.90 13.57 -15.17
C ILE A 27 11.78 13.01 -14.05
N ALA A 28 11.31 11.98 -13.33
CA ALA A 28 12.12 11.32 -12.30
C ALA A 28 13.44 10.80 -12.89
N ALA A 29 13.38 10.08 -14.01
CA ALA A 29 14.55 9.54 -14.69
C ALA A 29 15.54 10.64 -15.16
N ASP A 30 15.04 11.76 -15.69
CA ASP A 30 15.86 12.91 -16.12
C ASP A 30 16.64 13.54 -14.95
N HIS A 31 16.17 13.32 -13.71
CA HIS A 31 16.83 13.75 -12.47
C HIS A 31 17.60 12.63 -11.76
N GLY A 32 17.65 11.41 -12.30
CA GLY A 32 18.29 10.26 -11.66
C GLY A 32 17.49 9.69 -10.48
N GLU A 33 16.21 10.02 -10.39
CA GLU A 33 15.28 9.62 -9.33
C GLU A 33 14.31 8.52 -9.81
N ARG A 34 13.61 7.90 -8.86
CA ARG A 34 12.53 6.94 -9.13
C ARG A 34 11.22 7.46 -8.52
N LEU A 35 10.13 7.29 -9.24
CA LEU A 35 8.79 7.64 -8.76
C LEU A 35 8.15 6.42 -8.09
N ALA A 36 7.74 6.54 -6.84
CA ALA A 36 6.97 5.52 -6.15
C ALA A 36 5.48 5.90 -6.17
N ALA A 37 4.63 5.00 -6.65
CA ALA A 37 3.19 5.17 -6.69
C ALA A 37 2.54 4.38 -5.55
N GLU A 38 1.99 5.10 -4.58
CA GLU A 38 1.30 4.51 -3.43
C GLU A 38 0.02 3.80 -3.82
N GLY A 39 -0.06 2.52 -3.48
CA GLY A 39 -1.31 1.79 -3.54
C GLY A 39 -2.24 2.22 -2.42
N GLU A 40 -3.34 2.89 -2.74
CA GLU A 40 -4.36 3.24 -1.77
C GLU A 40 -5.77 3.20 -2.39
N VAL A 41 -6.72 2.62 -1.64
CA VAL A 41 -8.08 2.31 -2.11
C VAL A 41 -8.85 3.50 -2.67
N CYS A 42 -8.52 4.75 -2.32
CA CYS A 42 -9.22 5.91 -2.86
C CYS A 42 -8.70 6.39 -4.23
N TRP A 43 -7.53 5.93 -4.69
CA TRP A 43 -6.92 6.42 -5.93
C TRP A 43 -7.34 5.58 -7.15
N ALA A 44 -7.99 6.22 -8.13
CA ALA A 44 -8.23 5.58 -9.42
C ALA A 44 -6.91 5.09 -10.05
N GLY A 45 -6.90 3.87 -10.58
CA GLY A 45 -5.67 3.21 -11.08
C GLY A 45 -4.75 2.59 -10.00
N LEU A 46 -4.96 2.90 -8.72
CA LEU A 46 -4.18 2.38 -7.58
C LEU A 46 -5.07 1.83 -6.44
N HIS A 47 -6.37 1.66 -6.69
CA HIS A 47 -7.38 1.34 -5.67
C HIS A 47 -7.53 -0.16 -5.38
N SER A 48 -6.83 -1.00 -6.13
CA SER A 48 -6.79 -2.45 -5.94
C SER A 48 -5.44 -3.00 -6.37
N TRP A 49 -5.15 -4.24 -5.99
CA TRP A 49 -3.92 -4.91 -6.41
C TRP A 49 -3.87 -5.17 -7.93
N LYS A 50 -5.01 -5.47 -8.57
CA LYS A 50 -5.07 -5.66 -10.03
C LYS A 50 -4.94 -4.34 -10.78
N ALA A 51 -5.62 -3.29 -10.32
CA ALA A 51 -5.51 -1.96 -10.93
C ALA A 51 -4.09 -1.41 -10.82
N SER A 52 -3.46 -1.56 -9.64
CA SER A 52 -2.07 -1.15 -9.42
C SER A 52 -1.11 -1.91 -10.34
N LEU A 53 -1.26 -3.24 -10.46
CA LEU A 53 -0.44 -4.04 -11.37
C LEU A 53 -0.63 -3.60 -12.84
N ALA A 54 -1.89 -3.44 -13.27
CA ALA A 54 -2.21 -3.00 -14.62
C ALA A 54 -1.65 -1.60 -14.94
N LEU A 55 -1.64 -0.68 -13.96
CA LEU A 55 -1.02 0.63 -14.10
C LEU A 55 0.49 0.51 -14.32
N MET A 56 1.18 -0.29 -13.49
CA MET A 56 2.62 -0.49 -13.62
C MET A 56 2.98 -1.08 -14.99
N GLU A 57 2.23 -2.09 -15.44
CA GLU A 57 2.40 -2.73 -16.75
C GLU A 57 2.11 -1.78 -17.91
N GLU A 58 1.04 -0.99 -17.84
CA GLU A 58 0.67 -0.02 -18.88
C GLU A 58 1.68 1.14 -18.96
N VAL A 59 2.28 1.56 -17.83
CA VAL A 59 3.38 2.53 -17.82
C VAL A 59 4.65 1.93 -18.44
N GLY A 60 5.03 0.71 -18.03
CA GLY A 60 6.14 -0.02 -18.63
C GLY A 60 7.52 0.60 -18.44
N MET A 61 7.74 1.32 -17.33
CA MET A 61 9.01 2.00 -17.02
C MET A 61 9.58 1.59 -15.64
N PRO A 62 9.84 0.30 -15.38
CA PRO A 62 10.19 -0.23 -14.05
C PRO A 62 11.47 0.35 -13.44
N GLU A 63 12.37 0.88 -14.27
CA GLU A 63 13.60 1.54 -13.80
C GLU A 63 13.33 2.88 -13.10
N SER A 64 12.20 3.52 -13.42
CA SER A 64 11.88 4.90 -13.01
C SER A 64 10.50 5.07 -12.36
N LEU A 65 9.65 4.06 -12.42
CA LEU A 65 8.38 3.97 -11.70
C LEU A 65 8.33 2.63 -10.97
N GLY A 66 7.89 2.66 -9.72
CA GLY A 66 7.55 1.47 -8.96
C GLY A 66 6.35 1.69 -8.05
N PHE A 67 5.95 0.61 -7.40
CA PHE A 67 4.90 0.58 -6.40
C PHE A 67 5.47 0.94 -5.02
N GLN A 68 4.74 1.76 -4.26
CA GLN A 68 4.96 1.91 -2.82
C GLN A 68 3.95 1.02 -2.11
N ALA A 69 4.45 0.04 -1.36
CA ALA A 69 3.62 -0.88 -0.61
C ALA A 69 3.41 -0.36 0.81
N ASP A 70 2.16 -0.15 1.20
CA ASP A 70 1.76 0.14 2.57
C ASP A 70 0.98 -1.05 3.16
N LEU A 71 1.32 -1.46 4.38
CA LEU A 71 0.69 -2.62 5.04
C LEU A 71 -0.83 -2.44 5.25
N ALA A 72 -1.28 -1.27 5.70
CA ALA A 72 -2.69 -0.99 5.93
C ALA A 72 -3.46 -0.94 4.61
N HIS A 73 -2.93 -0.25 3.61
CA HIS A 73 -3.60 -0.10 2.33
C HIS A 73 -3.68 -1.42 1.56
N THR A 74 -2.60 -2.20 1.53
CA THR A 74 -2.61 -3.51 0.85
C THR A 74 -3.52 -4.52 1.55
N TYR A 75 -3.73 -4.43 2.86
CA TYR A 75 -4.78 -5.18 3.54
C TYR A 75 -6.19 -4.78 3.06
N THR A 76 -6.45 -3.48 2.90
CA THR A 76 -7.74 -3.02 2.37
C THR A 76 -7.97 -3.40 0.90
N PHE A 77 -6.92 -3.63 0.11
CA PHE A 77 -7.05 -4.24 -1.23
C PHE A 77 -7.61 -5.66 -1.14
N MET A 78 -7.11 -6.48 -0.20
CA MET A 78 -7.59 -7.85 -0.05
C MET A 78 -9.06 -7.89 0.37
N LEU A 79 -9.53 -6.89 1.11
CA LEU A 79 -10.95 -6.72 1.48
C LEU A 79 -11.81 -6.11 0.35
N GLY A 80 -11.20 -5.58 -0.72
CA GLY A 80 -11.89 -5.05 -1.88
C GLY A 80 -12.77 -3.83 -1.63
N TYR A 81 -12.40 -2.96 -0.67
CA TYR A 81 -13.25 -1.85 -0.20
C TYR A 81 -13.79 -0.93 -1.32
N ASN A 82 -12.97 -0.63 -2.33
CA ASN A 82 -13.36 0.13 -3.53
C ASN A 82 -13.25 -0.69 -4.83
N ALA A 83 -12.93 -1.98 -4.73
CA ALA A 83 -12.88 -2.92 -5.86
C ALA A 83 -13.37 -4.30 -5.41
N PRO A 84 -14.68 -4.51 -5.18
CA PRO A 84 -15.20 -5.77 -4.66
C PRO A 84 -14.89 -6.98 -5.56
N ASP A 85 -14.79 -6.78 -6.88
CA ASP A 85 -14.45 -7.82 -7.85
C ASP A 85 -12.97 -8.28 -7.76
N ASP A 86 -12.14 -7.49 -7.05
CA ASP A 86 -10.74 -7.81 -6.77
C ASP A 86 -10.52 -8.33 -5.34
N ALA A 87 -11.57 -8.42 -4.53
CA ALA A 87 -11.49 -8.92 -3.15
C ALA A 87 -10.99 -10.37 -3.12
N LEU A 88 -10.11 -10.64 -2.16
CA LEU A 88 -9.62 -11.99 -1.84
C LEU A 88 -10.12 -12.47 -0.48
N LEU A 89 -10.59 -11.55 0.37
CA LEU A 89 -11.00 -11.80 1.75
C LEU A 89 -12.39 -11.23 2.04
N LYS A 90 -13.10 -11.90 2.94
CA LYS A 90 -14.22 -11.31 3.69
C LYS A 90 -13.71 -10.66 4.97
N LYS A 91 -14.51 -9.81 5.62
CA LYS A 91 -14.09 -9.12 6.85
C LYS A 91 -13.82 -10.07 8.03
N ASP A 92 -14.49 -11.21 8.08
CA ASP A 92 -14.40 -12.24 9.13
C ASP A 92 -13.54 -13.44 8.73
N HIS A 93 -12.52 -13.23 7.89
CA HIS A 93 -11.62 -14.29 7.42
C HIS A 93 -10.80 -14.94 8.53
N THR A 94 -10.41 -16.17 8.27
CA THR A 94 -9.44 -16.94 9.07
C THR A 94 -8.01 -16.51 8.78
N GLU A 95 -7.08 -16.89 9.67
CA GLU A 95 -5.66 -16.65 9.46
C GLU A 95 -5.12 -17.36 8.21
N GLU A 96 -5.62 -18.56 7.90
CA GLU A 96 -5.22 -19.31 6.70
C GLU A 96 -5.63 -18.57 5.41
N GLU A 97 -6.86 -18.08 5.35
CA GLU A 97 -7.35 -17.25 4.24
C GLU A 97 -6.52 -15.97 4.11
N PHE A 98 -6.21 -15.30 5.22
CA PHE A 98 -5.38 -14.10 5.24
C PHE A 98 -4.03 -14.35 4.56
N TRP A 99 -3.27 -15.37 4.99
CA TRP A 99 -1.94 -15.62 4.45
C TRP A 99 -1.97 -16.02 2.97
N ALA A 100 -2.98 -16.77 2.53
CA ALA A 100 -3.14 -17.12 1.12
C ALA A 100 -3.43 -15.88 0.23
N ALA A 101 -4.29 -14.98 0.70
CA ALA A 101 -4.56 -13.72 0.02
C ALA A 101 -3.33 -12.79 0.03
N TYR A 102 -2.64 -12.71 1.17
CA TYR A 102 -1.47 -11.85 1.35
C TYR A 102 -0.31 -12.28 0.47
N GLU A 103 -0.05 -13.59 0.36
CA GLU A 103 0.92 -14.14 -0.59
C GLU A 103 0.53 -13.81 -2.04
N THR A 104 -0.75 -13.94 -2.40
CA THR A 104 -1.23 -13.59 -3.75
C THR A 104 -0.95 -12.13 -4.11
N VAL A 105 -1.26 -11.18 -3.24
CA VAL A 105 -1.05 -9.75 -3.49
C VAL A 105 0.45 -9.42 -3.53
N THR A 106 1.20 -9.91 -2.55
CA THR A 106 2.64 -9.63 -2.44
C THR A 106 3.40 -10.23 -3.62
N ASP A 107 3.11 -11.44 -4.07
CA ASP A 107 3.78 -12.04 -5.23
C ASP A 107 3.56 -11.25 -6.53
N LYS A 108 2.40 -10.59 -6.67
CA LYS A 108 2.08 -9.79 -7.85
C LYS A 108 2.73 -8.41 -7.84
N LEU A 109 2.77 -7.75 -6.68
CA LEU A 109 3.20 -6.36 -6.57
C LEU A 109 4.64 -6.19 -6.07
N ARG A 110 5.19 -7.16 -5.31
CA ARG A 110 6.56 -7.11 -4.79
C ARG A 110 7.62 -6.88 -5.87
N PRO A 111 7.56 -7.51 -7.07
CA PRO A 111 8.53 -7.23 -8.13
C PRO A 111 8.57 -5.75 -8.55
N TRP A 112 7.47 -5.02 -8.37
CA TRP A 112 7.36 -3.60 -8.67
C TRP A 112 7.64 -2.71 -7.47
N THR A 113 7.76 -3.27 -6.26
CA THR A 113 7.81 -2.47 -5.02
C THR A 113 9.20 -1.89 -4.82
N ILE A 114 9.26 -0.56 -4.69
CA ILE A 114 10.50 0.23 -4.56
C ILE A 114 10.53 1.11 -3.31
N ASP A 115 9.39 1.21 -2.62
CA ASP A 115 9.24 1.89 -1.33
C ASP A 115 8.28 1.09 -0.45
N PHE A 116 8.50 1.11 0.87
CA PHE A 116 7.74 0.31 1.82
C PHE A 116 7.40 1.09 3.10
N HIS A 117 6.10 1.14 3.37
CA HIS A 117 5.51 1.70 4.57
C HIS A 117 5.04 0.56 5.50
N VAL A 118 5.59 0.54 6.70
CA VAL A 118 5.11 -0.24 7.83
C VAL A 118 3.91 0.49 8.42
N ALA A 119 2.80 -0.23 8.58
CA ALA A 119 1.55 0.33 9.08
C ALA A 119 0.71 -0.75 9.78
N GLN A 120 -0.39 -0.32 10.39
CA GLN A 120 -1.38 -1.20 11.02
C GLN A 120 -2.80 -0.76 10.62
N ASN A 121 -3.72 -1.72 10.50
CA ASN A 121 -5.12 -1.48 10.18
C ASN A 121 -6.01 -2.41 11.01
N ASP A 122 -7.19 -1.93 11.41
CA ASP A 122 -8.15 -2.64 12.25
C ASP A 122 -9.26 -3.37 11.46
N GLY A 123 -9.14 -3.42 10.13
CA GLY A 123 -10.13 -3.94 9.20
C GLY A 123 -11.07 -2.89 8.64
N GLU A 124 -10.92 -1.61 8.99
CA GLU A 124 -11.80 -0.53 8.55
C GLU A 124 -11.12 0.41 7.55
N VAL A 125 -11.95 1.20 6.88
CA VAL A 125 -11.56 2.38 6.08
C VAL A 125 -12.03 3.64 6.80
N HIS A 126 -11.39 4.77 6.49
CA HIS A 126 -11.84 6.08 6.92
C HIS A 126 -12.43 6.84 5.72
N GLY A 127 -13.38 7.75 5.94
CA GLY A 127 -13.90 8.62 4.88
C GLY A 127 -13.67 10.07 5.26
N ALA A 128 -13.05 10.85 4.39
CA ALA A 128 -12.76 12.27 4.64
C ALA A 128 -12.84 13.09 3.34
N GLY A 129 -13.64 14.17 3.36
CA GLY A 129 -13.80 15.05 2.20
C GLY A 129 -14.35 14.31 0.98
N ASP A 130 -13.71 14.48 -0.17
CA ASP A 130 -14.09 13.81 -1.42
C ASP A 130 -13.63 12.34 -1.50
N HIS A 131 -12.99 11.82 -0.44
CA HIS A 131 -12.53 10.44 -0.32
C HIS A 131 -13.50 9.65 0.57
N ASP A 132 -14.50 9.01 -0.05
CA ASP A 132 -15.52 8.23 0.68
C ASP A 132 -14.94 7.01 1.44
N LYS A 133 -13.87 6.42 0.93
CA LYS A 133 -13.13 5.31 1.56
C LYS A 133 -11.63 5.40 1.25
N THR A 134 -10.83 5.78 2.24
CA THR A 134 -9.36 5.75 2.30
C THR A 134 -8.92 4.68 3.31
N GLY A 135 -7.74 4.09 3.13
CA GLY A 135 -7.23 3.09 4.07
C GLY A 135 -6.97 3.74 5.43
N LYS A 136 -7.58 3.21 6.49
CA LYS A 136 -7.40 3.76 7.84
C LYS A 136 -6.10 3.21 8.45
N HIS A 137 -5.25 4.08 8.94
CA HIS A 137 -4.16 3.67 9.82
C HIS A 137 -4.64 3.62 11.27
N CYS A 138 -4.16 2.64 12.05
CA CYS A 138 -4.31 2.62 13.50
C CYS A 138 -2.95 2.42 14.19
N PRO A 139 -2.84 2.69 15.51
CA PRO A 139 -1.60 2.51 16.24
C PRO A 139 -1.03 1.09 16.12
N ALA A 140 0.30 0.94 16.20
CA ALA A 140 0.93 -0.37 16.07
C ALA A 140 0.49 -1.37 17.15
N ASP A 141 0.08 -0.88 18.32
CA ASP A 141 -0.45 -1.64 19.46
C ASP A 141 -1.99 -1.58 19.58
N ASP A 142 -2.70 -1.18 18.52
CA ASP A 142 -4.17 -1.18 18.54
C ASP A 142 -4.68 -2.60 18.83
N PRO A 143 -5.52 -2.79 19.86
CA PRO A 143 -6.01 -4.11 20.25
C PRO A 143 -6.87 -4.78 19.16
N ASN A 144 -7.34 -4.02 18.17
CA ASN A 144 -8.09 -4.52 17.02
C ASN A 144 -7.24 -4.65 15.75
N GLY A 145 -5.95 -4.30 15.81
CA GLY A 145 -5.00 -4.44 14.71
C GLY A 145 -5.04 -5.85 14.10
N LYS A 146 -5.05 -5.91 12.77
CA LYS A 146 -5.23 -7.16 12.02
C LYS A 146 -3.93 -7.72 11.47
N LEU A 147 -2.89 -6.91 11.39
CA LEU A 147 -1.63 -7.28 10.78
C LEU A 147 -0.65 -7.74 11.84
N ASP A 148 -0.08 -8.92 11.65
CA ASP A 148 1.23 -9.24 12.22
C ASP A 148 2.26 -8.41 11.45
N ILE A 149 2.55 -7.20 11.95
CA ILE A 149 3.37 -6.19 11.28
C ILE A 149 4.70 -6.81 10.81
N THR A 150 5.42 -7.47 11.73
CA THR A 150 6.73 -8.05 11.44
C THR A 150 6.66 -9.13 10.38
N ARG A 151 5.70 -10.06 10.46
CA ARG A 151 5.57 -11.12 9.45
C ARG A 151 5.12 -10.58 8.11
N CYS A 152 4.16 -9.65 8.11
CA CYS A 152 3.64 -8.99 6.92
C CYS A 152 4.74 -8.21 6.17
N SER A 153 5.60 -7.50 6.89
CA SER A 153 6.76 -6.81 6.31
C SER A 153 7.72 -7.76 5.61
N GLY A 154 7.92 -8.98 6.14
CA GLY A 154 8.83 -9.96 5.55
C GLY A 154 8.46 -10.37 4.12
N TYR A 155 7.16 -10.42 3.80
CA TYR A 155 6.72 -10.71 2.43
C TYR A 155 7.10 -9.60 1.46
N TRP A 156 7.04 -8.33 1.89
CA TRP A 156 7.38 -7.17 1.06
C TRP A 156 8.88 -6.90 0.99
N LEU A 157 9.62 -7.17 2.07
CA LEU A 157 11.06 -6.92 2.16
C LEU A 157 11.93 -8.06 1.65
N LYS A 158 11.32 -9.20 1.30
CA LYS A 158 12.03 -10.29 0.61
C LYS A 158 12.73 -9.75 -0.66
N ASP A 159 14.03 -9.96 -0.76
CA ASP A 159 14.87 -9.49 -1.88
C ASP A 159 14.77 -7.95 -2.08
N ALA A 160 14.60 -7.19 -0.98
CA ALA A 160 14.49 -5.72 -1.00
C ALA A 160 15.75 -5.01 -1.52
N SER A 161 16.93 -5.53 -1.18
CA SER A 161 18.21 -4.95 -1.61
C SER A 161 18.38 -4.99 -3.13
N ASP A 162 17.97 -6.07 -3.79
CA ASP A 162 17.97 -6.20 -5.25
C ASP A 162 17.04 -5.18 -5.94
N ARG A 163 16.04 -4.66 -5.21
CA ARG A 163 15.08 -3.64 -5.68
C ARG A 163 15.45 -2.22 -5.25
N GLY A 164 16.54 -2.05 -4.51
CA GLY A 164 17.06 -0.76 -4.07
C GLY A 164 16.30 -0.12 -2.90
N ILE A 165 15.61 -0.92 -2.07
CA ILE A 165 14.96 -0.41 -0.85
C ILE A 165 16.01 -0.33 0.27
N GLU A 166 16.36 0.88 0.67
CA GLU A 166 17.35 1.14 1.74
C GLU A 166 16.72 1.55 3.07
N HIS A 167 15.45 1.97 3.05
CA HIS A 167 14.74 2.52 4.18
C HIS A 167 13.35 1.92 4.29
N ILE A 168 12.84 1.91 5.51
CA ILE A 168 11.44 1.61 5.82
C ILE A 168 10.84 2.82 6.52
N CYS A 169 9.61 3.17 6.17
CA CYS A 169 8.87 4.28 6.76
C CYS A 169 7.74 3.74 7.62
N TRP A 170 7.34 4.46 8.67
CA TRP A 170 6.07 4.19 9.35
C TRP A 170 5.00 5.11 8.76
N ASP A 171 3.86 4.55 8.37
CA ASP A 171 2.68 5.35 8.04
C ASP A 171 1.65 5.32 9.18
N GLY A 172 1.33 6.52 9.65
CA GLY A 172 0.31 6.78 10.67
C GLY A 172 -0.60 7.93 10.23
N CYS A 173 -0.80 8.09 8.92
CA CYS A 173 -1.64 9.14 8.37
C CYS A 173 -3.02 9.13 9.04
N MET A 174 -3.57 10.33 9.25
CA MET A 174 -4.85 10.56 9.94
C MET A 174 -4.86 10.28 11.45
N PHE A 175 -3.71 10.08 12.12
CA PHE A 175 -3.67 10.07 13.58
C PHE A 175 -4.09 11.44 14.16
N PRO A 176 -5.00 11.47 15.16
CA PRO A 176 -5.33 12.72 15.85
C PRO A 176 -4.11 13.32 16.54
N ASN A 177 -4.06 14.66 16.67
CA ASN A 177 -2.96 15.35 17.35
C ASN A 177 -2.70 14.79 18.77
N THR A 178 -3.74 14.41 19.52
CA THR A 178 -3.60 13.82 20.85
C THR A 178 -2.81 12.51 20.85
N THR A 179 -2.90 11.73 19.77
CA THR A 179 -2.11 10.52 19.57
C THR A 179 -0.64 10.88 19.29
N LEU A 180 -0.41 11.87 18.43
CA LEU A 180 0.94 12.32 18.06
C LEU A 180 1.68 13.04 19.22
N GLU A 181 0.94 13.72 20.09
CA GLU A 181 1.50 14.41 21.27
C GLU A 181 1.86 13.44 22.42
N ASN A 182 1.46 12.16 22.32
CA ASN A 182 1.79 11.15 23.31
C ASN A 182 3.13 10.48 23.00
N PRO A 183 4.19 10.65 23.81
CA PRO A 183 5.49 10.03 23.57
C PRO A 183 5.46 8.49 23.47
N ASN A 184 4.49 7.85 24.14
CA ASN A 184 4.35 6.40 24.09
C ASN A 184 4.00 5.90 22.69
N THR A 185 3.23 6.66 21.91
CA THR A 185 2.92 6.32 20.52
C THR A 185 4.20 6.13 19.70
N TRP A 186 5.17 7.04 19.84
CA TRP A 186 6.44 6.97 19.12
C TRP A 186 7.32 5.83 19.62
N ASN A 187 7.33 5.54 20.93
CA ASN A 187 8.05 4.39 21.48
C ASN A 187 7.49 3.06 20.95
N THR A 188 6.16 2.95 20.88
CA THR A 188 5.49 1.78 20.31
C THR A 188 5.82 1.61 18.83
N ILE A 189 5.71 2.68 18.04
CA ILE A 189 6.07 2.67 16.61
C ILE A 189 7.54 2.29 16.42
N LEU A 190 8.46 2.94 17.15
CA LEU A 190 9.89 2.66 17.06
C LEU A 190 10.19 1.19 17.38
N LYS A 191 9.52 0.63 18.40
CA LYS A 191 9.65 -0.79 18.72
C LYS A 191 9.22 -1.68 17.55
N ALA A 192 8.06 -1.42 16.95
CA ALA A 192 7.59 -2.20 15.79
C ALA A 192 8.55 -2.09 14.59
N MET A 193 9.07 -0.90 14.32
CA MET A 193 10.05 -0.66 13.24
C MET A 193 11.39 -1.38 13.49
N ILE A 194 11.86 -1.40 14.74
CA ILE A 194 13.05 -2.18 15.14
C ILE A 194 12.79 -3.67 14.96
N ASP A 195 11.62 -4.16 15.40
CA ASP A 195 11.26 -5.58 15.28
C ASP A 195 11.19 -6.01 13.78
N VAL A 196 10.72 -5.13 12.88
CA VAL A 196 10.77 -5.36 11.41
C VAL A 196 12.20 -5.39 10.89
N ARG A 197 13.01 -4.38 11.24
CA ARG A 197 14.41 -4.28 10.80
C ARG A 197 15.22 -5.49 11.27
N ASP A 198 15.14 -5.85 12.54
CA ASP A 198 15.93 -6.93 13.12
C ASP A 198 15.55 -8.30 12.52
N ALA A 199 14.33 -8.44 11.98
CA ALA A 199 13.87 -9.66 11.32
C ALA A 199 14.26 -9.73 9.82
N HIS A 200 14.33 -8.60 9.11
CA HIS A 200 14.36 -8.59 7.63
C HIS A 200 15.38 -7.64 6.98
N SER A 201 16.22 -6.95 7.75
CA SER A 201 17.22 -5.97 7.26
C SER A 201 18.65 -6.30 7.68
#